data_AF-A0A0F2LCA3-F1
#
_entry.id   AF-A0A0F2LCA3-F1
#
_cell.length_a   1.000
_cell.length_b   1.000
_cell.length_c   1.000
_cell.angle_alpha   90.00
_cell.angle_beta   90.00
_cell.angle_gamma   90.00
#
_symmetry.space_group_name_H-M   'P 1'
#
loop_
_entity.id
_entity.type
_entity.pdbx_description
1 polymer ?
#
loop_
_entity_poly.entity_id
_entity_poly.type
_entity_poly.pdbx_seq_one_letter_code
_entity_poly.pdbx_strand_id
1 'polypeptide(L)'
;MWELLWEGRWVKAERPYLRVPKGYIAVKVKAFLLDDYSAWAASKGLKSVSRWAFGNVVGGTGAKTGEYVVAFAENAAADYVASRLYFAAPPSPASLTLVHSALVHAALDLLPRYAKVQVSGRDPRLAYIQSVADIGPSRYSIILQGGVLRSGARAVALTRLFEVAGPGLVRVLDVPGRRYIGIAKPLDLARKGLDEARPGEWAIVLIE
;
A
#
# COMPACT_ATOMS: atom_id res chain seq x y z
N MET A 1 -8.13 22.41 8.82
CA MET A 1 -7.99 20.99 8.40
C MET A 1 -6.75 20.46 9.07
N TRP A 2 -6.57 19.15 9.18
CA TRP A 2 -5.44 18.61 9.94
C TRP A 2 -4.72 17.52 9.17
N GLU A 3 -3.51 17.21 9.61
CA GLU A 3 -2.80 15.99 9.26
C GLU A 3 -2.27 15.29 10.50
N LEU A 4 -2.12 13.97 10.42
CA LEU A 4 -1.47 13.17 11.44
C LEU A 4 -0.04 12.88 11.00
N LEU A 5 0.87 13.08 11.94
CA LEU A 5 2.31 12.88 11.79
C LEU A 5 2.77 11.85 12.82
N TRP A 6 3.69 10.97 12.43
CA TRP A 6 4.29 9.99 13.32
C TRP A 6 5.55 10.56 13.97
N GLU A 7 5.51 10.78 15.28
CA GLU A 7 6.64 11.26 16.10
C GLU A 7 6.84 10.33 17.32
N GLY A 8 6.87 9.02 17.08
CA GLY A 8 6.79 7.99 18.13
C GLY A 8 5.38 7.78 18.70
N ARG A 9 4.48 8.72 18.42
CA ARG A 9 3.03 8.66 18.56
C ARG A 9 2.40 9.46 17.42
N TRP A 10 1.10 9.30 17.21
CA TRP A 10 0.37 10.15 16.28
C TRP A 10 0.19 11.55 16.87
N VAL A 11 0.64 12.56 16.13
CA VAL A 11 0.50 13.97 16.48
C VAL A 11 -0.34 14.64 15.42
N LYS A 12 -1.43 15.27 15.86
CA LYS A 12 -2.29 16.07 14.99
C LYS A 12 -1.67 17.45 14.79
N ALA A 13 -1.43 17.83 13.53
CA ALA A 13 -0.95 19.14 13.13
C ALA A 13 -2.02 19.86 12.31
N GLU A 14 -2.36 21.09 12.70
CA GLU A 14 -3.30 21.91 11.94
C GLU A 14 -2.66 22.45 10.66
N ARG A 15 -3.44 22.48 9.59
CA ARG A 15 -3.09 22.99 8.26
C ARG A 15 -4.15 23.99 7.80
N PRO A 16 -3.75 25.13 7.20
CA PRO A 16 -4.67 26.19 6.86
C PRO A 16 -5.59 25.82 5.68
N TYR A 17 -5.07 25.15 4.65
CA TYR A 17 -5.85 24.74 3.47
C TYR A 17 -5.18 23.60 2.69
N LEU A 18 -5.97 22.89 1.88
CA LEU A 18 -5.50 21.90 0.91
C LEU A 18 -5.47 22.56 -0.47
N ARG A 19 -4.30 22.61 -1.09
CA ARG A 19 -4.19 23.01 -2.50
C ARG A 19 -4.51 21.80 -3.37
N VAL A 20 -5.49 21.93 -4.27
CA VAL A 20 -5.87 20.88 -5.24
C VAL A 20 -5.41 21.32 -6.63
N PRO A 21 -4.30 20.76 -7.17
CA PRO A 21 -3.82 21.12 -8.50
C PRO A 21 -4.80 20.69 -9.60
N LYS A 22 -4.67 21.28 -10.79
CA LYS A 22 -5.43 20.86 -11.97
C LYS A 22 -5.15 19.39 -12.29
N GLY A 23 -6.19 18.61 -12.54
CA GLY A 23 -6.07 17.17 -12.82
C GLY A 23 -5.92 16.27 -11.59
N TYR A 24 -6.14 16.82 -10.38
CA TYR A 24 -6.21 16.07 -9.13
C TYR A 24 -7.65 16.02 -8.62
N ILE A 25 -7.95 15.01 -7.82
CA ILE A 25 -9.15 14.93 -6.99
C ILE A 25 -8.81 15.32 -5.56
N ALA A 26 -9.80 15.89 -4.87
CA ALA A 26 -9.76 16.11 -3.43
C ALA A 26 -10.58 15.01 -2.74
N VAL A 27 -10.01 14.37 -1.72
CA VAL A 27 -10.61 13.25 -1.00
C VAL A 27 -10.71 13.60 0.47
N LYS A 28 -11.90 13.49 1.06
CA LYS A 28 -12.10 13.46 2.51
C LYS A 28 -11.72 12.08 3.01
N VAL A 29 -10.64 11.99 3.78
CA VAL A 29 -10.14 10.70 4.26
C VAL A 29 -11.03 10.18 5.39
N LYS A 30 -11.24 8.86 5.37
CA LYS A 30 -12.01 8.08 6.36
C LYS A 30 -11.18 6.99 7.01
N ALA A 31 -10.20 6.48 6.29
CA ALA A 31 -9.24 5.53 6.80
C ALA A 31 -7.93 5.64 6.01
N PHE A 32 -6.84 5.18 6.59
CA PHE A 32 -5.57 5.03 5.90
C PHE A 32 -4.94 3.68 6.21
N LEU A 33 -3.98 3.29 5.38
CA LEU A 33 -3.31 2.00 5.50
C LEU A 33 -1.95 2.17 6.19
N LEU A 34 -1.67 1.29 7.14
CA LEU A 34 -0.31 0.98 7.57
C LEU A 34 0.14 -0.30 6.88
N ASP A 35 1.31 -0.22 6.24
CA ASP A 35 1.89 -1.28 5.43
C ASP A 35 3.43 -1.30 5.62
N ASP A 36 4.11 -2.07 4.78
CA ASP A 36 5.56 -2.14 4.82
C ASP A 36 6.26 -0.82 4.43
N TYR A 37 5.59 0.06 3.67
CA TYR A 37 6.09 1.41 3.45
C TYR A 37 6.04 2.23 4.74
N SER A 38 4.99 2.11 5.54
CA SER A 38 4.92 2.80 6.82
C SER A 38 6.07 2.44 7.74
N ALA A 39 6.37 1.15 7.81
CA ALA A 39 7.52 0.62 8.54
C ALA A 39 8.85 1.20 8.00
N TRP A 40 9.02 1.19 6.68
CA TRP A 40 10.21 1.76 6.02
C TRP A 40 10.33 3.27 6.27
N ALA A 41 9.26 4.04 6.11
CA ALA A 41 9.25 5.49 6.26
C ALA A 41 9.61 5.89 7.70
N ALA A 42 9.01 5.22 8.69
CA ALA A 42 9.35 5.42 10.10
C ALA A 42 10.82 5.09 10.40
N SER A 43 11.36 4.01 9.81
CA SER A 43 12.78 3.63 9.97
C SER A 43 13.76 4.68 9.41
N LYS A 44 13.29 5.54 8.51
CA LYS A 44 14.03 6.67 7.93
C LYS A 44 13.78 8.00 8.63
N GLY A 45 13.03 8.02 9.72
CA GLY A 45 12.70 9.25 10.44
C GLY A 45 11.69 10.14 9.72
N LEU A 46 10.95 9.61 8.73
CA LEU A 46 9.87 10.36 8.08
C LEU A 46 8.65 10.42 9.01
N LYS A 47 8.01 11.59 9.06
CA LYS A 47 6.79 11.82 9.86
C LYS A 47 5.51 11.40 9.13
N SER A 48 5.46 11.61 7.80
CA SER A 48 4.35 11.16 6.96
C SER A 48 4.60 9.72 6.53
N VAL A 49 3.97 8.79 7.25
CA VAL A 49 4.26 7.35 7.13
C VAL A 49 3.18 6.56 6.41
N SER A 50 2.10 7.17 5.93
CA SER A 50 1.07 6.46 5.15
C SER A 50 0.91 7.05 3.76
N ARG A 51 0.72 6.18 2.76
CA ARG A 51 0.54 6.58 1.35
C ARG A 51 -0.82 6.27 0.76
N TRP A 52 -1.60 5.40 1.38
CA TRP A 52 -2.90 4.98 0.84
C TRP A 52 -4.02 5.42 1.76
N ALA A 53 -4.88 6.28 1.22
CA ALA A 53 -6.06 6.81 1.88
C ALA A 53 -7.31 6.18 1.26
N PHE A 54 -8.30 5.88 2.09
CA PHE A 54 -9.65 5.57 1.68
C PHE A 54 -10.58 6.69 2.12
N GLY A 55 -11.46 7.10 1.22
CA GLY A 55 -12.34 8.23 1.49
C GLY A 55 -13.27 8.57 0.33
N ASN A 56 -13.99 9.68 0.48
CA ASN A 56 -14.94 10.17 -0.51
C ASN A 56 -14.36 11.34 -1.30
N VAL A 57 -14.59 11.36 -2.60
CA VAL A 57 -14.28 12.52 -3.45
C VAL A 57 -15.16 13.70 -3.04
N VAL A 58 -14.54 14.84 -2.72
CA VAL A 58 -15.22 16.10 -2.38
C VAL A 58 -15.04 17.19 -3.43
N GLY A 59 -14.19 16.96 -4.43
CA GLY A 59 -14.00 17.89 -5.54
C GLY A 59 -12.86 17.48 -6.47
N GLY A 60 -12.62 18.29 -7.49
CA GLY A 60 -11.60 18.06 -8.51
C GLY A 60 -12.17 17.51 -9.82
N THR A 61 -11.29 17.23 -10.77
CA THR A 61 -11.65 16.81 -12.13
C THR A 61 -11.40 15.32 -12.32
N GLY A 62 -12.38 14.57 -12.84
CA GLY A 62 -12.21 13.18 -13.29
C GLY A 62 -12.81 12.10 -12.39
N ALA A 63 -13.46 12.46 -11.29
CA ALA A 63 -14.23 11.54 -10.45
C ALA A 63 -15.55 12.18 -10.02
N LYS A 64 -16.54 11.36 -9.65
CA LYS A 64 -17.84 11.87 -9.21
C LYS A 64 -17.76 12.28 -7.74
N THR A 65 -18.22 13.48 -7.40
CA THR A 65 -18.34 13.89 -5.99
C THR A 65 -19.21 12.88 -5.22
N GLY A 66 -18.73 12.46 -4.05
CA GLY A 66 -19.34 11.42 -3.22
C GLY A 66 -18.92 9.99 -3.55
N GLU A 67 -18.14 9.78 -4.62
CA GLU A 67 -17.57 8.46 -4.95
C GLU A 67 -16.51 8.05 -3.93
N TYR A 68 -16.56 6.79 -3.49
CA TYR A 68 -15.52 6.20 -2.65
C TYR A 68 -14.31 5.81 -3.49
N VAL A 69 -13.12 6.18 -3.02
CA VAL A 69 -11.86 5.91 -3.70
C VAL A 69 -10.79 5.43 -2.74
N VAL A 70 -9.84 4.69 -3.29
CA VAL A 70 -8.50 4.51 -2.70
C VAL A 70 -7.54 5.43 -3.43
N ALA A 71 -6.93 6.36 -2.71
CA ALA A 71 -6.08 7.41 -3.27
C ALA A 71 -4.66 7.30 -2.72
N PHE A 72 -3.69 7.46 -3.62
CA PHE A 72 -2.28 7.59 -3.27
C PHE A 72 -1.96 9.04 -2.91
N ALA A 73 -1.33 9.28 -1.77
CA ALA A 73 -0.95 10.61 -1.30
C ALA A 73 0.39 10.58 -0.57
N GLU A 74 1.05 11.74 -0.45
CA GLU A 74 2.30 11.87 0.33
C GLU A 74 2.06 11.68 1.83
N ASN A 75 0.92 12.16 2.32
CA ASN A 75 0.42 11.88 3.67
C ASN A 75 -1.04 11.44 3.59
N ALA A 76 -1.28 10.14 3.56
CA ALA A 76 -2.63 9.59 3.57
C ALA A 76 -3.34 9.71 4.93
N ALA A 77 -2.61 9.98 6.01
CA ALA A 77 -3.16 10.20 7.33
C ALA A 77 -3.56 11.68 7.54
N ALA A 78 -4.11 12.33 6.52
CA ALA A 78 -4.60 13.70 6.59
C ALA A 78 -6.12 13.78 6.51
N ASP A 79 -6.72 14.84 7.01
CA ASP A 79 -8.17 15.07 6.98
C ASP A 79 -8.71 15.12 5.54
N TYR A 80 -7.91 15.72 4.65
CA TYR A 80 -8.15 15.77 3.23
C TYR A 80 -6.84 15.56 2.47
N VAL A 81 -6.89 14.85 1.35
CA VAL A 81 -5.74 14.65 0.46
C VAL A 81 -6.08 15.05 -0.97
N ALA A 82 -5.09 15.56 -1.69
CA ALA A 82 -5.16 15.75 -3.14
C ALA A 82 -4.42 14.60 -3.82
N SER A 83 -5.05 13.95 -4.80
CA SER A 83 -4.42 12.84 -5.51
C SER A 83 -4.70 12.85 -7.01
N ARG A 84 -3.67 12.50 -7.79
CA ARG A 84 -3.78 12.19 -9.22
C ARG A 84 -3.94 10.68 -9.46
N LEU A 85 -3.50 9.87 -8.51
CA LEU A 85 -3.50 8.41 -8.59
C LEU A 85 -4.52 7.86 -7.62
N TYR A 86 -5.67 7.50 -8.14
CA TYR A 86 -6.76 6.92 -7.38
C TYR A 86 -7.47 5.81 -8.16
N PHE A 87 -8.17 4.98 -7.41
CA PHE A 87 -9.01 3.91 -7.93
C PHE A 87 -10.40 4.01 -7.28
N ALA A 88 -11.45 3.85 -8.09
CA ALA A 88 -12.81 3.71 -7.57
C ALA A 88 -12.89 2.47 -6.67
N ALA A 89 -13.63 2.57 -5.58
CA ALA A 89 -13.72 1.53 -4.57
C ALA A 89 -15.16 1.38 -4.04
N PRO A 90 -15.55 0.17 -3.60
CA PRO A 90 -16.71 0.00 -2.75
C PRO A 90 -16.64 0.89 -1.49
N PRO A 91 -17.79 1.21 -0.86
CA PRO A 91 -17.86 2.02 0.36
C PRO A 91 -17.38 1.24 1.61
N SER A 92 -16.16 0.72 1.59
CA SER A 92 -15.57 -0.06 2.67
C SER A 92 -14.08 0.24 2.84
N PRO A 93 -13.60 0.53 4.07
CA PRO A 93 -12.17 0.71 4.35
C PRO A 93 -11.31 -0.50 3.95
N ALA A 94 -11.89 -1.71 3.89
CA ALA A 94 -11.21 -2.90 3.40
C ALA A 94 -10.67 -2.74 1.97
N SER A 95 -11.25 -1.83 1.19
CA SER A 95 -10.78 -1.53 -0.16
C SER A 95 -9.34 -0.99 -0.21
N LEU A 96 -8.80 -0.42 0.88
CA LEU A 96 -7.38 -0.05 0.97
C LEU A 96 -6.46 -1.21 0.58
N THR A 97 -6.81 -2.42 1.00
CA THR A 97 -5.98 -3.62 0.82
C THR A 97 -5.96 -4.13 -0.62
N LEU A 98 -6.90 -3.69 -1.47
CA LEU A 98 -6.93 -4.03 -2.89
C LEU A 98 -5.64 -3.62 -3.60
N VAL A 99 -4.97 -2.55 -3.15
CA VAL A 99 -3.72 -2.10 -3.76
C VAL A 99 -2.60 -3.14 -3.61
N HIS A 100 -2.53 -3.82 -2.46
CA HIS A 100 -1.51 -4.84 -2.21
C HIS A 100 -1.82 -6.16 -2.89
N SER A 101 -3.09 -6.55 -2.94
CA SER A 101 -3.53 -7.69 -3.76
C SER A 101 -3.28 -7.44 -5.26
N ALA A 102 -3.53 -6.21 -5.73
CA ALA A 102 -3.23 -5.82 -7.10
C ALA A 102 -1.73 -5.80 -7.40
N LEU A 103 -0.90 -5.41 -6.42
CA LEU A 103 0.56 -5.49 -6.53
C LEU A 103 1.04 -6.94 -6.66
N VAL A 104 0.40 -7.90 -6.00
CA VAL A 104 0.69 -9.34 -6.18
C VAL A 104 0.46 -9.76 -7.62
N HIS A 105 -0.68 -9.41 -8.22
CA HIS A 105 -0.95 -9.71 -9.64
C HIS A 105 0.06 -9.03 -10.58
N ALA A 106 0.40 -7.77 -10.30
CA ALA A 106 1.41 -7.05 -11.06
C ALA A 106 2.80 -7.72 -10.96
N ALA A 107 3.15 -8.28 -9.81
CA ALA A 107 4.39 -9.02 -9.64
C ALA A 107 4.37 -10.35 -10.40
N LEU A 108 3.28 -11.11 -10.33
CA LEU A 108 3.14 -12.39 -11.03
C LEU A 108 3.25 -12.23 -12.55
N ASP A 109 2.69 -11.15 -13.11
CA ASP A 109 2.78 -10.84 -14.55
C ASP A 109 4.22 -10.51 -15.02
N LEU A 110 5.14 -10.19 -14.11
CA LEU A 110 6.55 -9.98 -14.42
C LEU A 110 7.37 -11.26 -14.36
N LEU A 111 6.80 -12.35 -13.85
CA LEU A 111 7.44 -13.65 -13.77
C LEU A 111 7.00 -14.53 -14.96
N PRO A 112 7.78 -15.55 -15.34
CA PRO A 112 7.37 -16.46 -16.41
C PRO A 112 6.05 -17.17 -16.08
N ARG A 113 5.18 -17.28 -17.07
CA ARG A 113 3.89 -17.96 -16.92
C ARG A 113 4.09 -19.41 -16.48
N TYR A 114 3.24 -19.87 -15.57
CA TYR A 114 3.21 -21.25 -15.03
C TYR A 114 4.47 -21.66 -14.25
N ALA A 115 5.46 -20.79 -14.09
CA ALA A 115 6.59 -21.10 -13.24
C ALA A 115 6.15 -21.11 -11.77
N LYS A 116 6.66 -22.08 -11.00
CA LYS A 116 6.59 -22.01 -9.55
C LYS A 116 7.26 -20.74 -9.06
N VAL A 117 6.69 -20.12 -8.05
CA VAL A 117 7.21 -18.91 -7.42
C VAL A 117 7.73 -19.25 -6.04
N GLN A 118 8.96 -18.86 -5.75
CA GLN A 118 9.47 -18.89 -4.38
C GLN A 118 9.07 -17.60 -3.67
N VAL A 119 8.58 -17.68 -2.44
CA VAL A 119 8.29 -16.48 -1.64
C VAL A 119 9.32 -16.37 -0.51
N SER A 120 9.85 -15.17 -0.30
CA SER A 120 10.81 -14.86 0.76
C SER A 120 10.24 -13.74 1.63
N GLY A 121 10.26 -13.91 2.95
CA GLY A 121 9.62 -13.01 3.91
C GLY A 121 8.19 -13.42 4.25
N ARG A 122 7.56 -12.70 5.18
CA ARG A 122 6.22 -13.00 5.67
C ARG A 122 5.49 -11.72 6.05
N ASP A 123 4.36 -11.50 5.38
CA ASP A 123 3.39 -10.45 5.69
C ASP A 123 1.99 -10.89 5.18
N PRO A 124 0.92 -10.11 5.39
CA PRO A 124 -0.44 -10.50 5.00
C PRO A 124 -0.63 -10.85 3.51
N ARG A 125 0.27 -10.44 2.62
CA ARG A 125 0.20 -10.81 1.19
C ARG A 125 0.55 -12.28 0.94
N LEU A 126 1.26 -12.94 1.86
CA LEU A 126 1.70 -14.34 1.67
C LEU A 126 0.51 -15.28 1.40
N ALA A 127 -0.53 -15.20 2.24
CA ALA A 127 -1.73 -16.02 2.09
C ALA A 127 -2.43 -15.74 0.74
N TYR A 128 -2.43 -14.49 0.31
CA TYR A 128 -2.98 -14.13 -0.99
C TYR A 128 -2.17 -14.71 -2.15
N ILE A 129 -0.84 -14.60 -2.12
CA ILE A 129 0.05 -15.21 -3.12
C ILE A 129 -0.18 -16.72 -3.20
N GLN A 130 -0.26 -17.40 -2.05
CA GLN A 130 -0.56 -18.84 -1.97
C GLN A 130 -1.90 -19.22 -2.62
N SER A 131 -2.88 -18.32 -2.59
CA SER A 131 -4.20 -18.57 -3.20
C SER A 131 -4.25 -18.36 -4.72
N VAL A 132 -3.25 -17.69 -5.31
CA VAL A 132 -3.26 -17.31 -6.75
C VAL A 132 -2.05 -17.80 -7.55
N ALA A 133 -1.05 -18.42 -6.89
CA ALA A 133 0.16 -18.91 -7.53
C ALA A 133 0.63 -20.26 -6.95
N ASP A 134 1.27 -21.07 -7.78
CA ASP A 134 1.93 -22.30 -7.34
C ASP A 134 3.27 -21.97 -6.66
N ILE A 135 3.37 -22.28 -5.37
CA ILE A 135 4.56 -21.99 -4.56
C ILE A 135 5.48 -23.20 -4.48
N GLY A 136 6.77 -22.98 -4.72
CA GLY A 136 7.80 -23.98 -4.51
C GLY A 136 9.21 -23.46 -4.78
N PRO A 137 10.23 -24.33 -4.70
CA PRO A 137 11.60 -23.97 -5.04
C PRO A 137 11.69 -23.40 -6.45
N SER A 138 12.23 -22.20 -6.59
CA SER A 138 12.31 -21.50 -7.88
C SER A 138 13.35 -20.38 -7.83
N ARG A 139 14.01 -20.13 -8.97
CA ARG A 139 14.89 -18.97 -9.15
C ARG A 139 14.14 -17.64 -9.28
N TYR A 140 12.82 -17.70 -9.48
CA TYR A 140 11.93 -16.56 -9.56
C TYR A 140 11.26 -16.37 -8.21
N SER A 141 11.44 -15.20 -7.63
CA SER A 141 10.97 -14.95 -6.26
C SER A 141 10.10 -13.72 -6.13
N ILE A 142 9.12 -13.79 -5.22
CA ILE A 142 8.46 -12.61 -4.68
C ILE A 142 9.04 -12.35 -3.29
N ILE A 143 9.49 -11.11 -3.07
CA ILE A 143 10.04 -10.69 -1.79
C ILE A 143 8.99 -9.86 -1.05
N LEU A 144 8.62 -10.36 0.13
CA LEU A 144 7.75 -9.75 1.12
C LEU A 144 8.59 -9.08 2.22
N GLN A 145 7.91 -8.41 3.16
CA GLN A 145 8.58 -7.74 4.28
C GLN A 145 9.51 -8.71 5.04
N GLY A 146 10.75 -8.25 5.29
CA GLY A 146 11.79 -9.02 5.96
C GLY A 146 12.38 -10.16 5.12
N GLY A 147 12.03 -10.24 3.83
CA GLY A 147 12.56 -11.26 2.93
C GLY A 147 14.02 -11.01 2.55
N VAL A 148 14.70 -12.09 2.20
CA VAL A 148 16.10 -12.07 1.75
C VAL A 148 16.18 -12.62 0.33
N LEU A 149 16.85 -11.90 -0.57
CA LEU A 149 17.26 -12.41 -1.87
C LEU A 149 18.55 -13.22 -1.73
N ARG A 150 18.49 -14.49 -2.13
CA ARG A 150 19.67 -15.37 -2.19
C ARG A 150 20.35 -15.27 -3.56
N SER A 151 21.67 -15.52 -3.58
CA SER A 151 22.54 -15.40 -4.77
C SER A 151 21.96 -16.09 -6.02
N GLY A 152 21.98 -15.39 -7.16
CA GLY A 152 21.55 -15.87 -8.48
C GLY A 152 20.05 -15.74 -8.79
N ALA A 153 19.23 -15.30 -7.83
CA ALA A 153 17.79 -15.19 -8.00
C ALA A 153 17.37 -13.91 -8.77
N ARG A 154 16.24 -14.02 -9.49
CA ARG A 154 15.52 -12.88 -10.07
C ARG A 154 14.25 -12.68 -9.26
N ALA A 155 14.04 -11.48 -8.74
CA ALA A 155 12.91 -11.25 -7.85
C ALA A 155 12.14 -9.97 -8.15
N VAL A 156 10.86 -10.02 -7.78
CA VAL A 156 10.01 -8.84 -7.65
C VAL A 156 9.79 -8.61 -6.16
N ALA A 157 10.22 -7.45 -5.66
CA ALA A 157 9.94 -7.05 -4.29
C ALA A 157 8.63 -6.26 -4.24
N LEU A 158 7.72 -6.72 -3.40
CA LEU A 158 6.52 -5.95 -3.05
C LEU A 158 6.77 -5.01 -1.87
N THR A 159 7.97 -5.06 -1.31
CA THR A 159 8.40 -4.25 -0.17
C THR A 159 9.69 -3.51 -0.43
N ARG A 160 9.96 -2.51 0.39
CA ARG A 160 11.26 -1.83 0.52
C ARG A 160 12.11 -2.38 1.68
N LEU A 161 11.55 -3.27 2.50
CA LEU A 161 12.20 -3.87 3.65
C LEU A 161 12.67 -5.28 3.31
N PHE A 162 13.80 -5.37 2.60
CA PHE A 162 14.42 -6.63 2.23
C PHE A 162 15.95 -6.51 2.21
N GLU A 163 16.61 -7.67 2.26
CA GLU A 163 18.07 -7.78 2.16
C GLU A 163 18.49 -8.50 0.88
N VAL A 164 19.66 -8.14 0.37
CA VAL A 164 20.28 -8.77 -0.81
C VAL A 164 21.59 -9.42 -0.38
N ALA A 165 21.56 -10.75 -0.19
CA ALA A 165 22.68 -11.53 0.33
C ALA A 165 23.60 -12.10 -0.78
N GLY A 166 23.55 -11.54 -2.00
CA GLY A 166 24.36 -11.99 -3.13
C GLY A 166 23.99 -11.33 -4.46
N PRO A 167 24.68 -11.64 -5.56
CA PRO A 167 24.37 -11.10 -6.88
C PRO A 167 22.97 -11.51 -7.32
N GLY A 168 22.16 -10.55 -7.78
CA GLY A 168 20.80 -10.78 -8.22
C GLY A 168 20.17 -9.52 -8.80
N LEU A 169 19.02 -9.68 -9.45
CA LEU A 169 18.23 -8.57 -9.98
C LEU A 169 16.91 -8.50 -9.22
N VAL A 170 16.63 -7.34 -8.62
CA VAL A 170 15.39 -7.07 -7.90
C VAL A 170 14.68 -5.90 -8.53
N ARG A 171 13.38 -6.08 -8.83
CA ARG A 171 12.50 -4.98 -9.22
C ARG A 171 11.50 -4.72 -8.09
N VAL A 172 11.49 -3.49 -7.57
CA VAL A 172 10.54 -3.07 -6.54
C VAL A 172 9.25 -2.57 -7.18
N LEU A 173 8.11 -2.99 -6.67
CA LEU A 173 6.78 -2.50 -7.07
C LEU A 173 6.09 -1.81 -5.89
N ASP A 174 5.81 -0.51 -6.05
CA ASP A 174 5.13 0.31 -5.05
C ASP A 174 3.69 0.65 -5.42
N VAL A 175 3.38 0.72 -6.72
CA VAL A 175 2.09 1.18 -7.25
C VAL A 175 1.55 0.17 -8.25
N PRO A 176 0.33 -0.37 -8.05
CA PRO A 176 -0.27 -1.31 -8.99
C PRO A 176 -0.86 -0.59 -10.20
N GLY A 177 -0.87 -1.28 -11.34
CA GLY A 177 -1.63 -0.85 -12.52
C GLY A 177 -3.14 -0.98 -12.32
N ARG A 178 -3.93 -0.07 -12.91
CA ARG A 178 -5.40 -0.03 -12.79
C ARG A 178 -6.10 -1.36 -13.09
N ARG A 179 -5.62 -2.10 -14.11
CA ARG A 179 -6.21 -3.39 -14.51
C ARG A 179 -6.25 -4.43 -13.39
N TYR A 180 -5.27 -4.39 -12.48
CA TYR A 180 -5.16 -5.38 -11.41
C TYR A 180 -6.12 -5.12 -10.26
N ILE A 181 -6.55 -3.87 -10.07
CA ILE A 181 -7.54 -3.52 -9.04
C ILE A 181 -8.88 -4.21 -9.33
N GLY A 182 -9.26 -4.37 -10.60
CA GLY A 182 -10.52 -5.02 -10.99
C GLY A 182 -10.59 -6.53 -10.70
N ILE A 183 -9.44 -7.18 -10.48
CA ILE A 183 -9.35 -8.62 -10.14
C ILE A 183 -8.83 -8.86 -8.72
N ALA A 184 -8.41 -7.80 -8.03
CA ALA A 184 -7.91 -7.87 -6.67
C ALA A 184 -9.06 -8.22 -5.71
N LYS A 185 -8.73 -8.98 -4.67
CA LYS A 185 -9.62 -9.23 -3.52
C LYS A 185 -9.01 -8.60 -2.28
N PRO A 186 -9.81 -8.07 -1.34
CA PRO A 186 -9.28 -7.50 -0.11
C PRO A 186 -8.44 -8.50 0.67
N LEU A 187 -7.36 -8.03 1.29
CA LEU A 187 -6.64 -8.77 2.31
C LEU A 187 -7.38 -8.63 3.64
N ASP A 188 -7.32 -9.67 4.45
CA ASP A 188 -7.83 -9.60 5.81
C ASP A 188 -6.80 -8.91 6.70
N LEU A 189 -7.08 -7.66 7.08
CA LEU A 189 -6.25 -6.85 7.97
C LEU A 189 -7.06 -6.38 9.16
N ALA A 190 -6.39 -6.33 10.31
CA ALA A 190 -6.95 -5.74 11.51
C ALA A 190 -7.35 -4.27 11.28
N ARG A 191 -8.45 -3.87 11.90
CA ARG A 191 -8.86 -2.47 11.99
C ARG A 191 -8.41 -1.93 13.33
N LYS A 192 -7.78 -0.76 13.33
CA LYS A 192 -7.24 -0.14 14.55
C LYS A 192 -7.70 1.31 14.66
N GLY A 193 -7.85 1.76 15.90
CA GLY A 193 -7.90 3.19 16.22
C GLY A 193 -6.50 3.80 16.19
N LEU A 194 -6.43 5.13 16.23
CA LEU A 194 -5.16 5.88 16.21
C LEU A 194 -4.23 5.49 17.37
N ASP A 195 -4.78 5.30 18.57
CA ASP A 195 -3.97 5.03 19.77
C ASP A 195 -3.23 3.69 19.71
N GLU A 196 -3.74 2.73 18.94
CA GLU A 196 -3.18 1.39 18.78
C GLU A 196 -2.33 1.23 17.50
N ALA A 197 -2.46 2.16 16.56
CA ALA A 197 -1.83 2.06 15.25
C ALA A 197 -0.33 2.37 15.33
N ARG A 198 0.53 1.42 14.92
CA ARG A 198 1.99 1.58 14.91
C ARG A 198 2.58 1.24 13.53
N PRO A 199 3.49 2.07 12.97
CA PRO A 199 4.26 1.68 11.79
C PRO A 199 5.04 0.38 12.04
N GLY A 200 5.05 -0.52 11.05
CA GLY A 200 5.57 -1.89 11.24
C GLY A 200 4.46 -2.94 11.27
N GLU A 201 3.28 -2.54 11.71
CA GLU A 201 2.09 -3.38 11.69
C GLU A 201 1.29 -3.14 10.40
N TRP A 202 0.71 -4.21 9.87
CA TRP A 202 -0.25 -4.11 8.79
C TRP A 202 -1.65 -3.91 9.36
N ALA A 203 -2.24 -2.75 9.12
CA ALA A 203 -3.55 -2.41 9.68
C ALA A 203 -4.28 -1.34 8.85
N ILE A 204 -5.61 -1.40 8.87
CA ILE A 204 -6.46 -0.31 8.43
C ILE A 204 -6.72 0.58 9.65
N VAL A 205 -6.31 1.84 9.56
CA VAL A 205 -6.49 2.81 10.64
C VAL A 205 -7.72 3.65 10.34
N LEU A 206 -8.71 3.59 11.23
CA LEU A 206 -9.94 4.36 11.10
C LEU A 206 -9.74 5.77 11.65
N ILE A 207 -10.24 6.75 10.90
CA ILE A 207 -10.29 8.15 11.30
C ILE A 207 -11.75 8.42 11.68
N GLU A 208 -12.09 8.19 12.94
CA GLU A 208 -13.40 8.60 13.50
C GLU A 208 -13.44 10.11 13.77
#